data_AF-A0A354D4G0-F1
#
_entry.id   AF-A0A354D4G0-F1
#
_cell.length_a   1.000
_cell.length_b   1.000
_cell.length_c   1.000
_cell.angle_alpha   90.00
_cell.angle_beta   90.00
_cell.angle_gamma   90.00
#
_symmetry.space_group_name_H-M   'P 1'
#
loop_
_entity.id
_entity.type
_entity.pdbx_description
1 polymer ?
#
loop_
_entity_poly.entity_id
_entity_poly.type
_entity_poly.pdbx_seq_one_letter_code
_entity_poly.pdbx_strand_id
1 'polypeptide(L)'
;MKKKIAAMLVIMSLACIQLAGCGQEEKKTEDNKKTETVESKTEKKSETKKDNKKTEKKDSNETDKKITDVKRGTIADGMYKNESFGVSFPVASNMIACTDEQIAQTLNLGTDFLENQETYTAETMEDVMEGALYDTIILFSDNSSSVSVIYEDMDKADSISITEEQYLKAVGNSLTSLNMGYEVEEPTTQDIGGTEFASMTSKTSQYQQTYCIHKVGNYMIEFIFTYTDATEQEVNNFISQIAFESPL
;
A
#
# COMPACT_ATOMS: atom_id res chain seq x y z
N MET A 1 -6.23 6.20 22.65
CA MET A 1 -6.77 6.09 21.27
C MET A 1 -5.78 5.23 20.50
N LYS A 2 -6.23 4.13 19.89
CA LYS A 2 -5.34 3.24 19.11
C LYS A 2 -4.97 4.01 17.85
N LYS A 3 -3.67 4.23 17.64
CA LYS A 3 -3.12 4.87 16.43
C LYS A 3 -3.51 3.98 15.25
N LYS A 4 -4.29 4.52 14.31
CA LYS A 4 -4.60 3.84 13.06
C LYS A 4 -3.55 4.27 12.08
N ILE A 5 -2.75 3.33 11.57
CA ILE A 5 -1.98 3.59 10.36
C ILE A 5 -3.00 3.54 9.23
N ALA A 6 -3.06 4.62 8.46
CA ALA A 6 -4.10 4.89 7.47
C ALA A 6 -4.13 3.86 6.33
N ALA A 7 -2.97 3.37 5.91
CA ALA A 7 -2.82 2.42 4.80
C ALA A 7 -3.22 0.96 5.12
N MET A 8 -4.16 0.73 6.03
CA MET A 8 -4.65 -0.62 6.38
C MET A 8 -5.73 -1.10 5.39
N LEU A 9 -5.57 -0.87 4.09
CA LEU A 9 -6.44 -1.46 3.07
C LEU A 9 -5.76 -2.68 2.47
N VAL A 10 -6.15 -3.83 3.02
CA VAL A 10 -5.93 -5.13 2.39
C VAL A 10 -6.58 -5.11 1.02
N ILE A 11 -5.75 -5.06 -0.01
CA ILE A 11 -6.17 -5.35 -1.38
C ILE A 11 -6.55 -6.83 -1.38
N MET A 12 -7.83 -7.13 -1.14
CA MET A 12 -8.36 -8.47 -1.41
C MET A 12 -8.14 -8.73 -2.89
N SER A 13 -7.22 -9.65 -3.18
CA SER A 13 -6.77 -10.04 -4.52
C SER A 13 -7.88 -9.96 -5.58
N LEU A 14 -7.56 -9.26 -6.68
CA LEU A 14 -8.37 -8.84 -7.84
C LEU A 14 -9.03 -9.96 -8.69
N ALA A 15 -9.29 -11.14 -8.15
CA ALA A 15 -9.95 -12.24 -8.89
C ALA A 15 -11.40 -11.92 -9.34
N CYS A 16 -11.94 -10.73 -9.00
CA CYS A 16 -13.31 -10.33 -9.29
C CYS A 16 -13.46 -9.12 -10.23
N ILE A 17 -12.42 -8.64 -10.93
CA ILE A 17 -12.66 -7.82 -12.14
C ILE A 17 -13.05 -8.78 -13.27
N GLN A 18 -14.25 -9.36 -13.15
CA GLN A 18 -14.95 -9.81 -14.34
C GLN A 18 -15.21 -8.55 -15.15
N LEU A 19 -14.53 -8.41 -16.29
CA LEU A 19 -14.90 -7.47 -17.34
C LEU A 19 -16.33 -7.85 -17.78
N ALA A 20 -17.33 -7.35 -17.05
CA ALA A 20 -18.72 -7.63 -17.30
C ALA A 20 -19.11 -6.92 -18.60
N GLY A 21 -19.14 -7.68 -19.69
CA GLY A 21 -20.14 -7.46 -20.72
C GLY A 21 -21.52 -7.41 -20.07
N CYS A 22 -22.32 -6.42 -20.45
CA CYS A 22 -23.62 -6.07 -19.88
C CYS A 22 -24.51 -7.27 -19.47
N GLY A 23 -25.11 -7.16 -18.28
CA GLY A 23 -26.30 -7.94 -17.90
C GLY A 23 -26.63 -7.84 -16.41
N GLN A 24 -27.57 -6.97 -16.05
CA GLN A 24 -28.21 -6.91 -14.73
C GLN A 24 -28.76 -8.28 -14.29
N GLU A 25 -28.67 -8.61 -13.00
CA GLU A 25 -29.85 -8.63 -12.13
C GLU A 25 -29.49 -8.64 -10.64
N GLU A 26 -30.46 -8.19 -9.87
CA GLU A 26 -30.37 -7.54 -8.57
C GLU A 26 -30.87 -8.45 -7.43
N LYS A 27 -30.62 -8.03 -6.18
CA LYS A 27 -31.23 -8.43 -4.88
C LYS A 27 -30.54 -9.60 -4.13
N LYS A 28 -30.30 -9.53 -2.82
CA LYS A 28 -31.06 -8.87 -1.73
C LYS A 28 -30.21 -8.64 -0.47
N THR A 29 -30.48 -7.51 0.17
CA THR A 29 -30.10 -7.06 1.51
C THR A 29 -30.62 -7.99 2.62
N GLU A 30 -29.87 -8.12 3.72
CA GLU A 30 -30.47 -8.14 5.07
C GLU A 30 -29.44 -7.69 6.12
N ASP A 31 -29.99 -7.21 7.23
CA ASP A 31 -29.61 -6.00 7.93
C ASP A 31 -29.16 -6.30 9.38
N ASN A 32 -28.33 -5.40 9.92
CA ASN A 32 -28.10 -5.06 11.34
C ASN A 32 -28.18 -6.12 12.45
N LYS A 33 -27.11 -6.16 13.28
CA LYS A 33 -27.31 -6.12 14.74
C LYS A 33 -26.20 -5.41 15.52
N LYS A 34 -26.60 -4.28 16.09
CA LYS A 34 -26.00 -3.49 17.18
C LYS A 34 -26.14 -4.19 18.54
N THR A 35 -25.08 -4.19 19.36
CA THR A 35 -25.12 -4.20 20.85
C THR A 35 -23.73 -3.84 21.36
N GLU A 36 -23.51 -2.63 21.89
CA GLU A 36 -23.60 -2.21 23.31
C GLU A 36 -22.31 -2.37 24.13
N THR A 37 -21.97 -1.23 24.74
CA THR A 37 -20.88 -0.90 25.65
C THR A 37 -21.17 -1.40 27.07
N VAL A 38 -20.17 -1.93 27.79
CA VAL A 38 -20.11 -1.84 29.27
C VAL A 38 -18.64 -1.71 29.74
N GLU A 39 -18.45 -0.83 30.70
CA GLU A 39 -17.20 -0.34 31.31
C GLU A 39 -16.53 -1.28 32.35
N SER A 40 -15.20 -1.16 32.40
CA SER A 40 -14.29 -1.01 33.55
C SER A 40 -14.29 -1.97 34.77
N LYS A 41 -13.07 -2.44 35.15
CA LYS A 41 -12.38 -2.07 36.41
C LYS A 41 -10.91 -2.58 36.48
N THR A 42 -10.03 -1.60 36.72
CA THR A 42 -8.73 -1.48 37.47
C THR A 42 -8.26 -2.71 38.30
N GLU A 43 -6.98 -3.08 38.44
CA GLU A 43 -5.85 -2.34 39.04
C GLU A 43 -4.42 -2.85 38.67
N LYS A 44 -3.47 -1.88 38.60
CA LYS A 44 -2.03 -1.79 39.04
C LYS A 44 -1.04 -2.96 38.87
N LYS A 45 0.29 -2.80 38.83
CA LYS A 45 1.34 -1.77 38.54
C LYS A 45 2.67 -2.42 39.01
N SER A 46 3.76 -2.37 38.22
CA SER A 46 5.19 -2.28 38.65
C SER A 46 6.08 -2.50 37.40
N GLU A 47 6.71 -1.50 36.77
CA GLU A 47 8.07 -0.94 37.04
C GLU A 47 9.17 -2.03 37.22
N THR A 48 10.31 -2.08 36.50
CA THR A 48 11.35 -1.02 36.36
C THR A 48 12.52 -1.39 35.39
N LYS A 49 13.08 -0.38 34.67
CA LYS A 49 14.46 -0.12 34.11
C LYS A 49 15.10 -1.08 33.08
N LYS A 50 15.42 -0.61 31.86
CA LYS A 50 16.53 0.26 31.35
C LYS A 50 17.90 -0.46 31.27
N ASP A 51 18.39 -0.65 30.04
CA ASP A 51 19.80 -0.49 29.73
C ASP A 51 20.03 0.07 28.33
N ASN A 52 21.07 0.89 28.25
CA ASN A 52 21.32 1.93 27.27
C ASN A 52 22.58 1.54 26.49
N LYS A 53 22.50 1.27 25.18
CA LYS A 53 23.70 1.15 24.34
C LYS A 53 23.58 1.99 23.08
N LYS A 54 24.35 3.08 23.12
CA LYS A 54 24.66 4.04 22.07
C LYS A 54 25.33 3.33 20.90
N THR A 55 24.72 3.38 19.73
CA THR A 55 25.37 3.09 18.44
C THR A 55 25.34 4.37 17.63
N GLU A 56 26.50 4.73 17.09
CA GLU A 56 26.80 5.98 16.41
C GLU A 56 25.96 6.11 15.12
N LYS A 57 25.17 7.18 15.01
CA LYS A 57 24.54 7.58 13.76
C LYS A 57 25.60 8.16 12.82
N LYS A 58 25.72 7.56 11.65
CA LYS A 58 26.37 8.14 10.48
C LYS A 58 25.34 9.10 9.87
N ASP A 59 25.63 10.40 9.89
CA ASP A 59 24.83 11.42 9.19
C ASP A 59 24.89 11.15 7.68
N SER A 60 23.81 10.63 7.10
CA SER A 60 23.53 10.74 5.67
C SER A 60 22.52 11.88 5.49
N ASN A 61 23.03 13.04 5.09
CA ASN A 61 22.31 14.31 5.10
C ASN A 61 21.81 14.65 3.68
N GLU A 62 21.03 13.76 3.08
CA GLU A 62 20.56 13.95 1.69
C GLU A 62 19.16 13.34 1.46
N THR A 63 18.11 13.89 2.10
CA THR A 63 16.69 13.75 1.64
C THR A 63 15.66 14.59 2.41
N ASP A 64 16.04 15.62 3.19
CA ASP A 64 15.07 16.42 3.98
C ASP A 64 14.37 17.54 3.17
N LYS A 65 14.12 17.34 1.87
CA LYS A 65 13.25 18.26 1.14
C LYS A 65 11.81 17.78 1.30
N LYS A 66 11.02 18.53 2.07
CA LYS A 66 9.57 18.30 2.17
C LYS A 66 8.96 18.34 0.78
N ILE A 67 8.19 17.31 0.44
CA ILE A 67 7.47 17.17 -0.82
C ILE A 67 6.11 17.84 -0.62
N THR A 68 5.78 18.76 -1.51
CA THR A 68 4.52 19.51 -1.53
C THR A 68 4.12 19.64 -3.00
N ASP A 69 2.91 19.24 -3.39
CA ASP A 69 2.43 19.08 -4.78
C ASP A 69 2.72 17.71 -5.41
N VAL A 70 2.31 16.63 -4.72
CA VAL A 70 2.32 15.28 -5.29
C VAL A 70 1.27 15.16 -6.40
N LYS A 71 1.73 14.69 -7.56
CA LYS A 71 0.89 14.34 -8.69
C LYS A 71 0.90 12.84 -8.92
N ARG A 72 -0.22 12.36 -9.46
CA ARG A 72 -0.30 11.01 -9.99
C ARG A 72 0.67 10.81 -11.15
N GLY A 73 1.16 9.59 -11.27
CA GLY A 73 1.95 9.15 -12.39
C GLY A 73 1.10 9.06 -13.65
N THR A 74 1.78 8.98 -14.79
CA THR A 74 1.17 8.87 -16.11
C THR A 74 1.70 7.64 -16.82
N ILE A 75 0.86 7.04 -17.67
CA ILE A 75 1.26 5.93 -18.53
C ILE A 75 1.20 6.43 -19.97
N ALA A 76 2.36 6.50 -20.61
CA ALA A 76 2.51 6.91 -22.00
C ALA A 76 3.57 6.05 -22.69
N ASP A 77 3.32 5.69 -23.96
CA ASP A 77 4.26 4.91 -24.79
C ASP A 77 4.76 3.61 -24.12
N GLY A 78 3.90 2.93 -23.36
CA GLY A 78 4.23 1.68 -22.67
C GLY A 78 5.11 1.85 -21.44
N MET A 79 5.19 3.05 -20.86
CA MET A 79 5.95 3.36 -19.66
C MET A 79 5.07 4.10 -18.65
N TYR A 80 5.06 3.64 -17.41
CA TYR A 80 4.58 4.41 -16.27
C TYR A 80 5.71 5.31 -15.77
N LYS A 81 5.36 6.55 -15.40
CA LYS A 81 6.27 7.51 -14.77
C LYS A 81 5.55 8.36 -13.72
N ASN A 82 6.15 8.48 -12.54
CA ASN A 82 5.80 9.46 -11.52
C ASN A 82 6.98 10.41 -11.28
N GLU A 83 6.83 11.67 -11.69
CA GLU A 83 7.90 12.69 -11.54
C GLU A 83 8.09 13.14 -10.08
N SER A 84 7.04 13.07 -9.26
CA SER A 84 7.10 13.51 -7.85
C SER A 84 8.08 12.66 -7.03
N PHE A 85 8.17 11.38 -7.37
CA PHE A 85 9.00 10.38 -6.68
C PHE A 85 10.05 9.73 -7.59
N GLY A 86 10.19 10.22 -8.83
CA GLY A 86 11.13 9.70 -9.81
C GLY A 86 10.92 8.24 -10.21
N VAL A 87 9.76 7.63 -9.92
CA VAL A 87 9.48 6.20 -10.18
C VAL A 87 9.14 5.98 -11.65
N SER A 88 9.70 4.95 -12.27
CA SER A 88 9.30 4.51 -13.61
C SER A 88 9.44 3.01 -13.81
N PHE A 89 8.59 2.45 -14.67
CA PHE A 89 8.69 1.05 -15.12
C PHE A 89 7.91 0.84 -16.42
N PRO A 90 8.28 -0.17 -17.22
CA PRO A 90 7.53 -0.53 -18.42
C PRO A 90 6.17 -1.14 -18.07
N VAL A 91 5.16 -0.76 -18.84
CA VAL A 91 3.82 -1.35 -18.83
C VAL A 91 3.63 -2.04 -20.18
N ALA A 92 3.83 -3.35 -20.18
CA ALA A 92 3.72 -4.15 -21.40
C ALA A 92 2.29 -4.14 -21.96
N SER A 93 2.14 -4.35 -23.27
CA SER A 93 0.82 -4.27 -23.95
C SER A 93 -0.21 -5.28 -23.48
N ASN A 94 0.22 -6.34 -22.80
CA ASN A 94 -0.61 -7.38 -22.20
C ASN A 94 -0.93 -7.12 -20.71
N MET A 95 -0.41 -6.04 -20.13
CA MET A 95 -0.75 -5.58 -18.78
C MET A 95 -1.90 -4.59 -18.84
N ILE A 96 -2.67 -4.52 -17.76
CA ILE A 96 -3.82 -3.61 -17.65
C ILE A 96 -3.55 -2.63 -16.52
N ALA A 97 -3.48 -1.34 -16.84
CA ALA A 97 -3.54 -0.31 -15.84
C ALA A 97 -4.99 -0.07 -15.40
N CYS A 98 -5.27 -0.21 -14.11
CA CYS A 98 -6.59 0.05 -13.57
C CYS A 98 -6.98 1.52 -13.76
N THR A 99 -8.23 1.76 -14.17
CA THR A 99 -8.85 3.08 -14.14
C THR A 99 -9.13 3.51 -12.69
N ASP A 100 -9.38 4.80 -12.50
CA ASP A 100 -9.73 5.38 -11.20
C ASP A 100 -10.95 4.71 -10.56
N GLU A 101 -11.95 4.38 -11.38
CA GLU A 101 -13.12 3.61 -10.95
C GLU A 101 -12.73 2.20 -10.49
N GLN A 102 -11.84 1.52 -11.20
CA GLN A 102 -11.36 0.18 -10.83
C GLN A 102 -10.50 0.22 -9.57
N ILE A 103 -9.66 1.24 -9.38
CA ILE A 103 -8.90 1.45 -8.15
C ILE A 103 -9.86 1.68 -6.98
N ALA A 104 -10.82 2.60 -7.12
CA ALA A 104 -11.83 2.86 -6.09
C ALA A 104 -12.64 1.60 -5.73
N GLN A 105 -13.08 0.81 -6.72
CA GLN A 105 -13.75 -0.46 -6.50
C GLN A 105 -12.86 -1.46 -5.75
N THR A 106 -11.58 -1.55 -6.13
CA THR A 106 -10.59 -2.42 -5.47
C THR A 106 -10.41 -2.05 -3.99
N LEU A 107 -10.42 -0.75 -3.70
CA LEU A 107 -10.33 -0.18 -2.36
C LEU A 107 -11.68 -0.17 -1.61
N ASN A 108 -12.75 -0.66 -2.25
CA ASN A 108 -14.11 -0.63 -1.74
C ASN A 108 -14.55 0.79 -1.31
N LEU A 109 -14.12 1.80 -2.06
CA LEU A 109 -14.58 3.18 -1.91
C LEU A 109 -15.99 3.28 -2.51
N GLY A 110 -16.93 3.87 -1.75
CA GLY A 110 -18.33 3.98 -2.17
C GLY A 110 -18.51 4.76 -3.47
N THR A 111 -19.60 4.51 -4.20
CA THR A 111 -19.91 5.17 -5.49
C THR A 111 -19.99 6.69 -5.36
N ASP A 112 -20.41 7.21 -4.21
CA ASP A 112 -20.46 8.65 -3.90
C ASP A 112 -19.09 9.34 -4.05
N PHE A 113 -17.98 8.59 -3.89
CA PHE A 113 -16.62 9.08 -4.12
C PHE A 113 -16.32 9.28 -5.60
N LEU A 114 -16.87 8.41 -6.46
CA LEU A 114 -16.66 8.42 -7.92
C LEU A 114 -17.64 9.33 -8.67
N GLU A 115 -18.87 9.48 -8.17
CA GLU A 115 -19.92 10.28 -8.84
C GLU A 115 -19.58 11.78 -8.90
N ASN A 116 -18.74 12.25 -7.98
CA ASN A 116 -18.12 13.56 -8.06
C ASN A 116 -16.83 13.47 -8.89
N GLN A 117 -16.91 13.19 -10.19
CA GLN A 117 -15.71 13.03 -11.05
C GLN A 117 -14.80 14.29 -11.06
N GLU A 118 -15.31 15.47 -10.71
CA GLU A 118 -14.49 16.68 -10.49
C GLU A 118 -13.61 16.59 -9.22
N THR A 119 -13.87 15.64 -8.33
CA THR A 119 -13.19 15.44 -7.05
C THR A 119 -12.41 14.13 -6.97
N TYR A 120 -12.09 13.43 -8.06
CA TYR A 120 -11.13 12.32 -8.04
C TYR A 120 -9.75 12.82 -8.47
N THR A 121 -9.05 13.49 -7.55
CA THR A 121 -7.69 14.01 -7.74
C THR A 121 -6.75 13.29 -6.77
N ALA A 122 -5.43 13.51 -6.93
CA ALA A 122 -4.46 13.00 -5.96
C ALA A 122 -4.77 13.49 -4.53
N GLU A 123 -5.05 14.79 -4.41
CA GLU A 123 -5.36 15.45 -3.15
C GLU A 123 -6.60 14.88 -2.48
N THR A 124 -7.70 14.68 -3.22
CA THR A 124 -8.94 14.16 -2.63
C THR A 124 -8.84 12.69 -2.25
N MET A 125 -8.04 11.90 -2.98
CA MET A 125 -7.75 10.52 -2.59
C MET A 125 -6.91 10.48 -1.32
N GLU A 126 -5.83 11.25 -1.23
CA GLU A 126 -5.04 11.36 0.00
C GLU A 126 -5.94 11.76 1.18
N ASP A 127 -6.83 12.73 1.01
CA ASP A 127 -7.69 13.21 2.09
C ASP A 127 -8.70 12.15 2.55
N VAL A 128 -9.33 11.42 1.62
CA VAL A 128 -10.26 10.32 1.94
C VAL A 128 -9.54 9.10 2.53
N MET A 129 -8.28 8.90 2.14
CA MET A 129 -7.46 7.77 2.55
C MET A 129 -6.46 8.12 3.65
N GLU A 130 -6.76 9.15 4.44
CA GLU A 130 -5.98 9.56 5.61
C GLU A 130 -4.47 9.73 5.31
N GLY A 131 -4.12 10.20 4.11
CA GLY A 131 -2.76 10.45 3.64
C GLY A 131 -2.29 9.55 2.51
N ALA A 132 -2.98 8.44 2.20
CA ALA A 132 -2.54 7.48 1.18
C ALA A 132 -3.05 7.80 -0.24
N LEU A 133 -2.12 7.92 -1.19
CA LEU A 133 -2.40 8.04 -2.61
C LEU A 133 -2.14 6.71 -3.33
N TYR A 134 -3.20 6.00 -3.71
CA TYR A 134 -3.09 4.84 -4.63
C TYR A 134 -2.89 5.31 -6.07
N ASP A 135 -1.64 5.53 -6.47
CA ASP A 135 -1.33 6.18 -7.75
C ASP A 135 -1.72 5.33 -8.96
N THR A 136 -1.35 4.04 -8.94
CA THR A 136 -1.72 3.10 -9.99
C THR A 136 -1.75 1.67 -9.47
N ILE A 137 -2.57 0.84 -10.13
CA ILE A 137 -2.56 -0.61 -9.99
C ILE A 137 -2.39 -1.19 -11.40
N ILE A 138 -1.37 -2.01 -11.59
CA ILE A 138 -1.12 -2.71 -12.86
C ILE A 138 -1.40 -4.19 -12.65
N LEU A 139 -2.34 -4.73 -13.43
CA LEU A 139 -2.64 -6.16 -13.48
C LEU A 139 -1.77 -6.83 -14.54
N PHE A 140 -1.18 -7.96 -14.16
CA PHE A 140 -0.32 -8.73 -15.03
C PHE A 140 -1.18 -9.61 -15.93
N SER A 141 -0.58 -10.09 -17.02
CA SER A 141 -1.32 -10.87 -18.03
C SER A 141 -1.81 -12.24 -17.53
N ASP A 142 -1.28 -12.69 -16.39
CA ASP A 142 -1.71 -13.91 -15.69
C ASP A 142 -3.06 -13.76 -14.97
N ASN A 143 -3.59 -12.53 -14.85
CA ASN A 143 -4.80 -12.15 -14.09
C ASN A 143 -4.77 -12.52 -12.60
N SER A 144 -3.62 -12.92 -12.05
CA SER A 144 -3.45 -13.29 -10.65
C SER A 144 -2.39 -12.43 -9.95
N SER A 145 -1.50 -11.81 -10.71
CA SER A 145 -0.45 -10.94 -10.20
C SER A 145 -0.74 -9.47 -10.48
N SER A 146 -0.26 -8.61 -9.61
CA SER A 146 -0.36 -7.17 -9.76
C SER A 146 0.76 -6.43 -9.02
N VAL A 147 0.99 -5.18 -9.42
CA VAL A 147 1.69 -4.19 -8.60
C VAL A 147 0.74 -3.05 -8.27
N SER A 148 0.69 -2.66 -7.01
CA SER A 148 0.07 -1.39 -6.57
C SER A 148 1.18 -0.43 -6.17
N VAL A 149 1.12 0.81 -6.66
CA VAL A 149 2.05 1.89 -6.33
C VAL A 149 1.31 2.89 -5.47
N ILE A 150 1.81 3.12 -4.26
CA ILE A 150 1.15 3.91 -3.23
C ILE A 150 2.16 4.93 -2.69
N TYR A 151 1.68 6.14 -2.43
CA TYR A 151 2.45 7.20 -1.79
C TYR A 151 1.67 7.70 -0.58
N GLU A 152 2.18 7.52 0.64
CA GLU A 152 1.51 7.96 1.85
C GLU A 152 2.18 9.18 2.47
N ASP A 153 1.45 10.29 2.60
CA ASP A 153 1.91 11.49 3.30
C ASP A 153 1.88 11.26 4.81
N MET A 154 3.06 11.09 5.40
CA MET A 154 3.22 10.82 6.83
C MET A 154 2.87 12.02 7.70
N ASP A 155 2.85 13.25 7.15
CA ASP A 155 2.37 14.42 7.86
C ASP A 155 0.83 14.41 7.99
N LYS A 156 0.11 13.80 7.04
CA LYS A 156 -1.36 13.65 7.05
C LYS A 156 -1.81 12.42 7.83
N ALA A 157 -1.06 11.32 7.81
CA ALA A 157 -1.43 10.04 8.43
C ALA A 157 -1.45 10.00 9.97
N ASP A 158 -1.38 11.16 10.66
CA ASP A 158 -1.22 11.34 12.12
C ASP A 158 -0.13 10.41 12.73
N SER A 159 0.80 9.97 11.88
CA SER A 159 1.76 8.89 12.13
C SER A 159 3.14 9.48 12.33
N ILE A 160 3.32 10.08 13.50
CA ILE A 160 4.60 10.66 13.94
C ILE A 160 5.73 9.61 13.84
N SER A 161 6.75 9.91 13.02
CA SER A 161 8.12 9.33 13.00
C SER A 161 8.22 7.81 13.17
N ILE A 162 7.44 7.04 12.42
CA ILE A 162 7.62 5.59 12.31
C ILE A 162 8.76 5.27 11.34
N THR A 163 9.54 4.22 11.60
CA THR A 163 10.51 3.66 10.62
C THR A 163 9.80 2.74 9.64
N GLU A 164 10.40 2.46 8.48
CA GLU A 164 9.80 1.55 7.48
C GLU A 164 9.57 0.14 8.08
N GLU A 165 10.52 -0.38 8.87
CA GLU A 165 10.37 -1.66 9.58
C GLU A 165 9.18 -1.65 10.58
N GLN A 166 9.02 -0.56 11.33
CA GLN A 166 7.90 -0.42 12.27
C GLN A 166 6.57 -0.33 11.54
N TYR A 167 6.55 0.33 10.37
CA TYR A 167 5.39 0.40 9.50
C TYR A 167 5.02 -1.02 9.04
N LEU A 168 5.96 -1.78 8.47
CA LEU A 168 5.71 -3.14 8.00
C LEU A 168 5.23 -4.06 9.14
N LYS A 169 5.81 -3.96 10.34
CA LYS A 169 5.32 -4.71 11.51
C LYS A 169 3.87 -4.36 11.85
N ALA A 170 3.49 -3.10 11.72
CA ALA A 170 2.11 -2.70 11.96
C ALA A 170 1.17 -3.22 10.86
N VAL A 171 1.58 -3.22 9.58
CA VAL A 171 0.86 -3.88 8.49
C VAL A 171 0.68 -5.38 8.78
N GLY A 172 1.76 -6.08 9.13
CA GLY A 172 1.74 -7.51 9.46
C GLY A 172 0.80 -7.87 10.62
N ASN A 173 0.85 -7.08 11.70
CA ASN A 173 -0.07 -7.23 12.83
C ASN A 173 -1.53 -7.02 12.43
N SER A 174 -1.77 -6.17 11.45
CA SER A 174 -3.11 -5.86 10.96
C SER A 174 -3.66 -6.99 10.09
N LEU A 175 -2.85 -7.50 9.17
CA LEU A 175 -3.17 -8.66 8.34
C LEU A 175 -3.52 -9.89 9.18
N THR A 176 -2.69 -10.20 10.18
CA THR A 176 -2.93 -11.33 11.09
C THR A 176 -4.18 -11.12 11.95
N SER A 177 -4.50 -9.87 12.32
CA SER A 177 -5.72 -9.54 13.08
C SER A 177 -7.02 -9.72 12.30
N LEU A 178 -6.98 -9.77 10.96
CA LEU A 178 -8.16 -10.04 10.14
C LEU A 178 -8.66 -11.48 10.26
N ASN A 179 -7.84 -12.39 10.81
CA ASN A 179 -8.18 -13.80 10.96
C ASN A 179 -8.59 -14.47 9.63
N MET A 180 -7.96 -14.05 8.52
CA MET A 180 -8.20 -14.55 7.16
C MET A 180 -7.17 -15.60 6.71
N GLY A 181 -6.35 -16.11 7.63
CA GLY A 181 -5.31 -17.09 7.32
C GLY A 181 -4.03 -16.48 6.73
N TYR A 182 -3.74 -15.21 7.02
CA TYR A 182 -2.47 -14.60 6.70
C TYR A 182 -1.35 -15.17 7.56
N GLU A 183 -0.31 -15.69 6.92
CA GLU A 183 1.00 -15.93 7.49
C GLU A 183 1.90 -14.75 7.08
N VAL A 184 2.58 -14.15 8.05
CA VAL A 184 3.41 -12.95 7.81
C VAL A 184 4.84 -13.24 8.21
N GLU A 185 5.76 -13.01 7.29
CA GLU A 185 7.21 -13.13 7.52
C GLU A 185 7.74 -11.89 8.26
N GLU A 186 8.87 -12.03 8.95
CA GLU A 186 9.54 -10.87 9.57
C GLU A 186 10.08 -9.92 8.49
N PRO A 187 10.08 -8.59 8.73
CA PRO A 187 10.65 -7.65 7.78
C PRO A 187 12.12 -7.94 7.44
N THR A 188 12.44 -7.75 6.17
CA THR A 188 13.73 -7.95 5.51
C THR A 188 14.00 -6.72 4.60
N THR A 189 14.98 -6.79 3.71
CA THR A 189 15.21 -5.79 2.68
C THR A 189 15.02 -6.37 1.28
N GLN A 190 14.67 -5.51 0.32
CA GLN A 190 14.54 -5.83 -1.10
C GLN A 190 15.20 -4.70 -1.91
N ASP A 191 16.13 -5.02 -2.80
CA ASP A 191 16.67 -4.04 -3.75
C ASP A 191 15.66 -3.82 -4.88
N ILE A 192 15.34 -2.55 -5.12
CA ILE A 192 14.51 -2.11 -6.25
C ILE A 192 15.24 -0.95 -6.90
N GLY A 193 15.58 -1.08 -8.18
CA GLY A 193 16.26 -0.01 -8.92
C GLY A 193 17.55 0.52 -8.27
N GLY A 194 18.28 -0.31 -7.50
CA GLY A 194 19.48 0.09 -6.76
C GLY A 194 19.24 0.82 -5.44
N THR A 195 17.98 0.92 -5.00
CA THR A 195 17.58 1.45 -3.69
C THR A 195 17.13 0.30 -2.79
N GLU A 196 17.59 0.30 -1.54
CA GLU A 196 17.19 -0.71 -0.55
C GLU A 196 15.84 -0.33 0.08
N PHE A 197 14.80 -1.12 -0.18
CA PHE A 197 13.49 -1.00 0.45
C PHE A 197 13.42 -1.92 1.66
N ALA A 198 12.78 -1.49 2.74
CA ALA A 198 12.31 -2.43 3.74
C ALA A 198 11.19 -3.27 3.12
N SER A 199 11.18 -4.58 3.36
CA SER A 199 10.24 -5.49 2.73
C SER A 199 9.65 -6.49 3.70
N MET A 200 8.41 -6.91 3.47
CA MET A 200 7.73 -7.96 4.23
C MET A 200 6.83 -8.75 3.29
N THR A 201 6.83 -10.07 3.41
CA THR A 201 5.93 -10.93 2.63
C THR A 201 4.83 -11.49 3.53
N SER A 202 3.58 -11.41 3.06
CA SER A 202 2.44 -12.11 3.63
C SER A 202 1.96 -13.19 2.66
N LYS A 203 1.39 -14.27 3.20
CA LYS A 203 0.90 -15.41 2.42
C LYS A 203 -0.47 -15.83 2.92
N THR A 204 -1.33 -16.19 1.98
CA THR A 204 -2.58 -16.90 2.23
C THR A 204 -2.54 -18.23 1.48
N SER A 205 -3.61 -19.02 1.57
CA SER A 205 -3.74 -20.22 0.74
C SER A 205 -3.92 -19.94 -0.76
N GLN A 206 -4.20 -18.69 -1.15
CA GLN A 206 -4.55 -18.32 -2.52
C GLN A 206 -3.47 -17.49 -3.22
N TYR A 207 -2.75 -16.65 -2.47
CA TYR A 207 -1.76 -15.72 -3.01
C TYR A 207 -0.77 -15.29 -1.93
N GLN A 208 0.32 -14.67 -2.38
CA GLN A 208 1.32 -13.97 -1.61
C GLN A 208 1.26 -12.47 -1.92
N GLN A 209 1.65 -11.65 -0.94
CA GLN A 209 1.86 -10.21 -1.13
C GLN A 209 3.20 -9.79 -0.54
N THR A 210 4.05 -9.16 -1.35
CA THR A 210 5.28 -8.54 -0.90
C THR A 210 5.08 -7.03 -0.84
N TYR A 211 5.20 -6.48 0.35
CA TYR A 211 5.15 -5.05 0.65
C TYR A 211 6.58 -4.53 0.67
N CYS A 212 6.91 -3.54 -0.15
CA CYS A 212 8.21 -2.91 -0.21
C CYS A 212 8.04 -1.42 0.06
N ILE A 213 8.70 -0.90 1.10
CA ILE A 213 8.51 0.46 1.58
C ILE A 213 9.84 1.19 1.70
N HIS A 214 9.87 2.42 1.22
CA HIS A 214 11.00 3.32 1.34
C HIS A 214 10.55 4.74 1.65
N LYS A 215 11.21 5.41 2.59
CA LYS A 215 10.87 6.76 3.02
C LYS A 215 11.61 7.81 2.17
N VAL A 216 10.86 8.73 1.57
CA VAL A 216 11.40 9.88 0.83
C VAL A 216 10.77 11.17 1.33
N GLY A 217 11.57 12.03 1.97
CA GLY A 217 11.05 13.24 2.61
C GLY A 217 9.98 12.94 3.66
N ASN A 218 8.77 13.50 3.49
CA ASN A 218 7.60 13.24 4.33
C ASN A 218 6.72 12.08 3.86
N TYR A 219 7.08 11.38 2.79
CA TYR A 219 6.27 10.30 2.23
C TYR A 219 6.88 8.91 2.48
N MET A 220 6.01 7.91 2.63
CA MET A 220 6.35 6.50 2.40
C MET A 220 5.96 6.13 0.98
N ILE A 221 6.93 5.70 0.17
CA ILE A 221 6.69 5.05 -1.11
C ILE A 221 6.47 3.58 -0.83
N GLU A 222 5.36 3.03 -1.30
CA GLU A 222 4.98 1.64 -1.10
C GLU A 222 4.68 0.95 -2.44
N PHE A 223 5.33 -0.20 -2.66
CA PHE A 223 4.95 -1.15 -3.68
C PHE A 223 4.33 -2.37 -3.01
N ILE A 224 3.14 -2.77 -3.46
CA ILE A 224 2.53 -4.04 -3.07
C ILE A 224 2.49 -4.94 -4.30
N PHE A 225 3.31 -5.97 -4.30
CA PHE A 225 3.30 -7.01 -5.32
C PHE A 225 2.42 -8.16 -4.86
N THR A 226 1.32 -8.43 -5.58
CA THR A 226 0.47 -9.60 -5.33
C THR A 226 0.79 -10.66 -6.37
N TYR A 227 0.92 -11.92 -5.97
CA TYR A 227 1.26 -13.03 -6.88
C TYR A 227 0.93 -14.39 -6.27
N THR A 228 1.16 -15.46 -7.04
CA THR A 228 1.11 -16.85 -6.58
C THR A 228 2.49 -17.47 -6.67
N ASP A 229 2.73 -18.62 -6.03
CA ASP A 229 4.01 -19.34 -6.16
C ASP A 229 4.39 -19.60 -7.63
N ALA A 230 3.39 -19.78 -8.51
CA ALA A 230 3.60 -20.02 -9.93
C ALA A 230 4.08 -18.77 -10.71
N THR A 231 3.82 -17.57 -10.19
CA THR A 231 4.04 -16.29 -10.88
C THR A 231 5.10 -15.42 -10.19
N GLU A 232 5.69 -15.89 -9.09
CA GLU A 232 6.75 -15.22 -8.35
C GLU A 232 7.93 -14.77 -9.24
N GLN A 233 8.38 -15.63 -10.16
CA GLN A 233 9.46 -15.28 -11.06
C GLN A 233 9.09 -14.14 -12.03
N GLU A 234 7.84 -14.10 -12.51
CA GLU A 234 7.35 -13.02 -13.38
C GLU A 234 7.34 -11.68 -12.63
N VAL A 235 6.87 -11.68 -11.39
CA VAL A 235 6.91 -10.50 -10.52
C VAL A 235 8.34 -10.06 -10.21
N ASN A 236 9.25 -10.98 -9.88
CA ASN A 236 10.65 -10.65 -9.64
C ASN A 236 11.33 -10.04 -10.88
N ASN A 237 10.99 -10.54 -12.07
CA ASN A 237 11.46 -9.94 -13.32
C ASN A 237 10.89 -8.52 -13.52
N PHE A 238 9.64 -8.27 -13.12
CA PHE A 238 9.07 -6.93 -13.15
C PHE A 238 9.75 -5.98 -12.16
N ILE A 239 9.99 -6.42 -10.92
CA ILE A 239 10.70 -5.63 -9.89
C ILE A 239 12.05 -5.13 -10.43
N SER A 240 12.79 -5.98 -11.15
CA SER A 240 14.08 -5.62 -11.74
C SER A 240 14.03 -4.54 -12.82
N GLN A 241 12.83 -4.21 -13.33
CA GLN A 241 12.59 -3.20 -14.35
C GLN A 241 12.12 -1.86 -13.76
N ILE A 242 11.87 -1.81 -12.44
CA ILE A 242 11.57 -0.56 -11.74
C ILE A 242 12.85 0.26 -11.62
N ALA A 243 12.78 1.51 -12.06
CA ALA A 243 13.89 2.44 -12.06
C ALA A 243 13.50 3.75 -11.38
N PHE A 244 14.49 4.41 -10.81
CA PHE A 244 14.37 5.73 -10.21
C PHE A 244 15.25 6.74 -10.97
N GLU A 245 14.79 7.99 -11.15
CA GLU A 245 15.57 9.04 -11.83
C GLU A 245 16.93 9.31 -11.15
N SER A 246 17.03 9.00 -9.86
CA SER A 246 18.24 8.86 -9.05
C SER A 246 17.94 7.81 -7.97
N PRO A 247 18.92 7.04 -7.44
CA PRO A 247 18.66 6.28 -6.22
C PRO A 247 18.05 7.21 -5.17
N LEU A 248 16.95 6.77 -4.57
CA LEU A 248 16.14 7.60 -3.67
C LEU A 248 16.89 7.95 -2.38
#